data_AF-A0A5B7I3F7-F1
#
_entry.id   AF-A0A5B7I3F7-F1
#
_cell.length_a   1.000
_cell.length_b   1.000
_cell.length_c   1.000
_cell.angle_alpha   90.00
_cell.angle_beta   90.00
_cell.angle_gamma   90.00
#
_symmetry.space_group_name_H-M   'P 1'
#
loop_
_entity.id
_entity.type
_entity.pdbx_description
1 polymer ?
#
loop_
_entity_poly.entity_id
_entity_poly.type
_entity_poly.pdbx_seq_one_letter_code
_entity_poly.pdbx_strand_id
1 'polypeptide(L)'
;MSNPNAPSFLEREIKKLEETWKDTNQKAQERIALLNFTFKDWETYEHQRQAIYTPIEALEEQFKTYKRIYDPKKGTDWLERKKKKAAEFKKSGLDIYDIITKSFKTIVSLAGEDKREFMEKEILEIDERKTIIEKVDKTLAELTEFNKTLHKFVDTLAELRAWMMPACEKLNFITGSTDLSPEDRVKEIFDLQGQVNERLPLLEPLEAECHLLFDGKEAWHQGKPATCLIPCQADLVRATNVCPMVGLAGVEAAFTRDASCTPHVTTNACRCASVVVAARL
;
A
#
# COMPACT_ATOMS: atom_id res chain seq x y z
N MET A 1 -13.80 59.23 57.08
CA MET A 1 -14.15 60.48 57.78
C MET A 1 -15.03 61.29 56.83
N SER A 2 -16.34 61.38 57.12
CA SER A 2 -17.30 62.06 56.23
C SER A 2 -17.24 63.58 56.46
N ASN A 3 -17.18 64.34 55.37
CA ASN A 3 -17.11 65.80 55.39
C ASN A 3 -18.48 66.37 55.83
N PRO A 4 -18.56 67.16 56.92
CA PRO A 4 -19.83 67.56 57.55
C PRO A 4 -20.81 68.37 56.68
N ASN A 5 -20.32 68.94 55.56
CA ASN A 5 -21.11 69.77 54.64
C ASN A 5 -21.55 69.06 53.35
N ALA A 6 -21.25 67.78 53.16
CA ALA A 6 -21.58 67.05 51.93
C ALA A 6 -22.92 66.30 52.06
N PRO A 7 -23.91 66.53 51.16
CA PRO A 7 -25.16 65.78 51.14
C PRO A 7 -24.95 64.27 51.03
N SER A 8 -25.67 63.48 51.83
CA SER A 8 -25.52 62.01 51.88
C SER A 8 -25.84 61.29 50.56
N PHE A 9 -26.63 61.90 49.67
CA PHE A 9 -26.91 61.35 48.34
C PHE A 9 -25.67 61.29 47.44
N LEU A 10 -24.69 62.18 47.64
CA LEU A 10 -23.47 62.21 46.84
C LEU A 10 -22.61 60.96 47.08
N GLU A 11 -22.53 60.46 48.32
CA GLU A 11 -21.78 59.25 48.62
C GLU A 11 -22.38 58.03 47.91
N ARG A 12 -23.71 57.97 47.80
CA ARG A 12 -24.42 56.91 47.08
C ARG A 12 -24.18 56.99 45.57
N GLU A 13 -24.27 58.19 44.98
CA GLU A 13 -24.04 58.38 43.54
C GLU A 13 -22.57 58.17 43.16
N ILE A 14 -21.61 58.59 43.99
CA ILE A 14 -20.18 58.32 43.78
C ILE A 14 -19.92 56.81 43.79
N LYS A 15 -20.47 56.06 44.78
CA LYS A 15 -20.34 54.59 44.81
C LYS A 15 -20.94 53.93 43.57
N LYS A 16 -22.13 54.35 43.16
CA LYS A 16 -22.78 53.83 41.94
C LYS A 16 -21.95 54.12 40.69
N LEU A 17 -21.36 55.31 40.60
CA LEU A 17 -20.49 55.69 39.50
C LEU A 17 -19.19 54.85 39.49
N GLU A 18 -18.57 54.65 40.65
CA GLU A 18 -17.40 53.78 40.81
C GLU A 18 -17.69 52.33 40.41
N GLU A 19 -18.83 51.77 40.83
CA GLU A 19 -19.28 50.43 40.46
C GLU A 19 -19.53 50.32 38.95
N THR A 20 -20.25 51.29 38.38
CA THR A 20 -20.55 51.34 36.94
C THR A 20 -19.28 51.50 36.11
N TRP A 21 -18.33 52.33 36.57
CA TRP A 21 -17.03 52.49 35.93
C TRP A 21 -16.23 51.19 35.95
N LYS A 22 -16.18 50.49 37.10
CA LYS A 22 -15.50 49.20 37.23
C LYS A 22 -16.11 48.14 36.32
N ASP A 23 -17.43 48.00 36.32
CA ASP A 23 -18.15 47.05 35.45
C ASP A 23 -17.92 47.34 33.97
N THR A 24 -18.02 48.62 33.56
CA THR A 24 -17.78 49.03 32.17
C THR A 24 -16.33 48.77 31.75
N ASN A 25 -15.36 49.09 32.61
CA ASN A 25 -13.95 48.86 32.33
C ASN A 25 -13.63 47.36 32.24
N GLN A 26 -14.23 46.54 33.10
CA GLN A 26 -14.08 45.09 33.03
C GLN A 26 -14.65 44.52 31.73
N LYS A 27 -15.89 44.90 31.35
CA LYS A 27 -16.51 44.49 30.09
C LYS A 27 -15.69 44.93 28.87
N ALA A 28 -15.10 46.13 28.92
CA ALA A 28 -14.22 46.61 27.85
C ALA A 28 -12.94 45.76 27.74
N GLN A 29 -12.32 45.39 28.86
CA GLN A 29 -11.15 44.51 28.88
C GLN A 29 -11.49 43.10 28.34
N GLU A 30 -12.61 42.52 28.75
CA GLU A 30 -13.11 41.24 28.24
C GLU A 30 -13.35 41.29 26.73
N ARG A 31 -13.95 42.38 26.24
CA ARG A 31 -14.18 42.57 24.79
C ARG A 31 -12.88 42.69 24.01
N ILE A 32 -11.90 43.43 24.52
CA ILE A 32 -10.57 43.55 23.89
C ILE A 32 -9.88 42.19 23.84
N ALA A 33 -9.92 41.41 24.92
CA ALA A 33 -9.34 40.08 24.97
C ALA A 33 -9.98 39.14 23.93
N LEU A 34 -11.32 39.16 23.83
CA LEU A 34 -12.06 38.38 22.83
C LEU A 34 -11.68 38.77 21.39
N LEU A 35 -11.60 40.07 21.09
CA LEU A 35 -11.23 40.56 19.76
C LEU A 35 -9.80 40.15 19.38
N ASN A 36 -8.85 40.25 20.32
CA ASN A 36 -7.47 39.83 20.10
C ASN A 36 -7.34 38.31 19.88
N PHE A 37 -8.12 37.51 20.61
CA PHE A 37 -8.18 36.07 20.40
C PHE A 37 -8.73 35.72 19.01
N THR A 38 -9.83 36.37 18.62
CA THR A 38 -10.47 36.17 17.31
C THR A 38 -9.54 36.59 16.16
N PHE A 39 -8.81 37.69 16.34
CA PHE A 39 -7.82 38.14 15.35
C PHE A 39 -6.72 37.09 15.12
N LYS A 40 -6.21 36.46 16.19
CA LYS A 40 -5.24 35.35 16.06
C LYS A 40 -5.84 34.13 15.37
N ASP A 41 -7.11 33.84 15.59
CA ASP A 41 -7.80 32.76 14.88
C ASP A 41 -7.91 33.05 13.38
N TRP A 42 -8.13 34.30 12.98
CA TRP A 42 -8.09 34.71 11.56
C TRP A 42 -6.70 34.52 10.95
N GLU A 43 -5.64 34.94 11.64
CA GLU A 43 -4.25 34.73 11.17
C GLU A 43 -3.93 33.23 11.05
N THR A 44 -4.37 32.44 12.03
CA THR A 44 -4.18 30.98 12.03
C THR A 44 -4.95 30.34 10.89
N TYR A 45 -6.20 30.71 10.68
CA TYR A 45 -7.02 30.21 9.58
C TYR A 45 -6.35 30.44 8.23
N GLU A 46 -5.91 31.68 7.96
CA GLU A 46 -5.30 32.03 6.68
C GLU A 46 -3.97 31.28 6.44
N HIS A 47 -3.12 31.21 7.46
CA HIS A 47 -1.86 30.47 7.36
C HIS A 47 -2.10 28.96 7.12
N GLN A 48 -3.00 28.35 7.91
CA GLN A 48 -3.26 26.91 7.80
C GLN A 48 -3.99 26.55 6.50
N ARG A 49 -4.87 27.42 6.00
CA ARG A 49 -5.56 27.29 4.71
C ARG A 49 -4.58 27.15 3.56
N GLN A 50 -3.44 27.86 3.60
CA GLN A 50 -2.40 27.71 2.59
C GLN A 50 -1.50 26.50 2.88
N ALA A 51 -1.19 26.25 4.15
CA ALA A 51 -0.30 25.16 4.55
C ALA A 51 -0.84 23.77 4.21
N ILE A 52 -2.16 23.57 4.20
CA ILE A 52 -2.80 22.26 3.95
C ILE A 52 -2.53 21.69 2.56
N TYR A 53 -2.25 22.53 1.56
CA TYR A 53 -1.97 22.06 0.20
C TYR A 53 -0.66 21.27 0.14
N THR A 54 0.35 21.67 0.92
CA THR A 54 1.68 21.04 0.92
C THR A 54 1.63 19.52 1.24
N PRO A 55 1.04 19.07 2.37
CA PRO A 55 0.97 17.63 2.67
C PRO A 55 0.05 16.86 1.71
N ILE A 56 -1.01 17.48 1.19
CA ILE A 56 -1.93 16.84 0.24
C ILE A 56 -1.25 16.60 -1.11
N GLU A 57 -0.57 17.61 -1.66
CA GLU A 57 0.17 17.49 -2.92
C GLU A 57 1.34 16.51 -2.80
N ALA A 58 2.08 16.53 -1.68
CA ALA A 58 3.12 15.56 -1.41
C ALA A 58 2.56 14.12 -1.36
N LEU A 59 1.35 13.94 -0.82
CA LEU A 59 0.67 12.66 -0.79
C LEU A 59 0.24 12.21 -2.20
N GLU A 60 -0.28 13.11 -3.03
CA GLU A 60 -0.60 12.85 -4.44
C GLU A 60 0.65 12.46 -5.25
N GLU A 61 1.77 13.12 -5.04
CA GLU A 61 3.04 12.77 -5.69
C GLU A 61 3.53 11.39 -5.26
N GLN A 62 3.44 11.06 -3.97
CA GLN A 62 3.75 9.70 -3.51
C GLN A 62 2.81 8.67 -4.16
N PHE A 63 1.52 8.98 -4.27
CA PHE A 63 0.53 8.09 -4.85
C PHE A 63 0.85 7.72 -6.30
N LYS A 64 1.32 8.69 -7.11
CA LYS A 64 1.75 8.45 -8.51
C LYS A 64 2.89 7.43 -8.64
N THR A 65 3.67 7.20 -7.59
CA THR A 65 4.80 6.25 -7.60
C THR A 65 4.43 4.83 -7.18
N TYR A 66 3.16 4.57 -6.84
CA TYR A 66 2.72 3.26 -6.36
C TYR A 66 2.70 2.25 -7.50
N LYS A 67 3.29 1.08 -7.26
CA LYS A 67 3.40 0.00 -8.22
C LYS A 67 3.46 -1.35 -7.52
N ARG A 68 3.09 -2.41 -8.23
CA ARG A 68 3.31 -3.79 -7.79
C ARG A 68 4.79 -4.13 -7.88
N ILE A 69 5.32 -4.78 -6.85
CA ILE A 69 6.69 -5.30 -6.81
C ILE A 69 6.59 -6.81 -6.61
N TYR A 70 7.13 -7.55 -7.57
CA TYR A 70 7.03 -9.01 -7.66
C TYR A 70 8.15 -9.75 -6.90
N ASP A 71 9.10 -9.01 -6.33
CA ASP A 71 10.12 -9.56 -5.41
C ASP A 71 9.56 -9.46 -3.97
N PRO A 72 9.34 -10.58 -3.25
CA PRO A 72 8.64 -10.55 -1.96
C PRO A 72 9.38 -9.70 -0.91
N LYS A 73 10.71 -9.83 -0.81
CA LYS A 73 11.53 -9.09 0.17
C LYS A 73 11.56 -7.60 -0.17
N LYS A 74 11.89 -7.25 -1.41
CA LYS A 74 11.91 -5.84 -1.85
C LYS A 74 10.52 -5.21 -1.81
N GLY A 75 9.48 -5.99 -2.05
CA GLY A 75 8.09 -5.58 -1.99
C GLY A 75 7.68 -5.19 -0.58
N THR A 76 8.02 -6.00 0.43
CA THR A 76 7.79 -5.68 1.85
C THR A 76 8.46 -4.37 2.23
N ASP A 77 9.78 -4.25 2.01
CA ASP A 77 10.54 -3.04 2.39
C ASP A 77 10.00 -1.78 1.70
N TRP A 78 9.62 -1.91 0.42
CA TRP A 78 9.07 -0.79 -0.33
C TRP A 78 7.69 -0.39 0.19
N LEU A 79 6.81 -1.36 0.46
CA LEU A 79 5.47 -1.11 0.96
C LEU A 79 5.51 -0.46 2.35
N GLU A 80 6.38 -0.92 3.24
CA GLU A 80 6.56 -0.32 4.56
C GLU A 80 7.02 1.13 4.48
N ARG A 81 8.00 1.43 3.62
CA ARG A 81 8.45 2.81 3.37
C ARG A 81 7.30 3.68 2.86
N LYS A 82 6.45 3.16 1.98
CA LYS A 82 5.30 3.91 1.45
C LYS A 82 4.21 4.12 2.49
N LYS A 83 3.87 3.10 3.28
CA LYS A 83 2.93 3.20 4.40
C LYS A 83 3.37 4.24 5.42
N LYS A 84 4.66 4.23 5.80
CA LYS A 84 5.21 5.19 6.75
C LYS A 84 5.06 6.64 6.26
N LYS A 85 5.50 6.92 5.02
CA LYS A 85 5.37 8.26 4.43
C LYS A 85 3.91 8.70 4.26
N ALA A 86 3.04 7.80 3.82
CA ALA A 86 1.61 8.09 3.70
C ALA A 86 1.00 8.45 5.06
N ALA A 87 1.34 7.72 6.13
CA ALA A 87 0.88 8.01 7.47
C ALA A 87 1.38 9.37 7.99
N GLU A 88 2.64 9.74 7.70
CA GLU A 88 3.21 11.05 8.05
C GLU A 88 2.45 12.20 7.39
N PHE A 89 2.25 12.14 6.06
CA PHE A 89 1.51 13.18 5.33
C PHE A 89 0.03 13.23 5.70
N LYS A 90 -0.60 12.06 5.86
CA LYS A 90 -2.00 11.95 6.32
C LYS A 90 -2.19 12.61 7.67
N LYS A 91 -1.33 12.29 8.64
CA LYS A 91 -1.40 12.90 9.98
C LYS A 91 -1.22 14.42 9.89
N SER A 92 -0.19 14.89 9.20
CA SER A 92 0.05 16.32 8.99
C SER A 92 -1.16 17.03 8.36
N GLY A 93 -1.73 16.48 7.29
CA GLY A 93 -2.90 17.05 6.63
C GLY A 93 -4.16 17.07 7.50
N LEU A 94 -4.40 16.02 8.30
CA LEU A 94 -5.54 15.95 9.22
C LEU A 94 -5.39 16.93 10.40
N ASP A 95 -4.19 17.04 10.97
CA ASP A 95 -3.91 17.97 12.07
C ASP A 95 -4.15 19.42 11.62
N ILE A 96 -3.69 19.79 10.41
CA ILE A 96 -3.92 21.12 9.83
C ILE A 96 -5.43 21.35 9.57
N TYR A 97 -6.11 20.37 8.99
CA TYR A 97 -7.55 20.44 8.71
C TYR A 97 -8.38 20.68 9.98
N ASP A 98 -8.04 20.00 11.07
CA ASP A 98 -8.70 20.17 12.36
C ASP A 98 -8.51 21.58 12.93
N ILE A 99 -7.33 22.17 12.73
CA ILE A 99 -7.06 23.56 13.13
C ILE A 99 -7.92 24.52 12.30
N ILE A 100 -7.95 24.37 10.97
CA ILE A 100 -8.78 25.18 10.07
C ILE A 100 -10.25 25.13 10.51
N THR A 101 -10.77 23.93 10.75
CA THR A 101 -12.17 23.72 11.15
C THR A 101 -12.49 24.35 12.51
N LYS A 102 -11.55 24.29 13.47
CA LYS A 102 -11.71 24.93 14.78
C LYS A 102 -11.70 26.46 14.65
N SER A 103 -10.72 27.03 13.96
CA SER A 103 -10.62 28.48 13.75
C SER A 103 -11.83 29.01 12.97
N PHE A 104 -12.30 28.29 11.95
CA PHE A 104 -13.54 28.60 11.23
C PHE A 104 -14.76 28.69 12.16
N LYS A 105 -14.96 27.69 13.03
CA LYS A 105 -16.09 27.68 13.99
C LYS A 105 -16.04 28.87 14.93
N THR A 106 -14.86 29.21 15.46
CA THR A 106 -14.71 30.38 16.34
C THR A 106 -15.02 31.67 15.59
N ILE A 107 -14.43 31.85 14.41
CA ILE A 107 -14.62 33.03 13.57
C ILE A 107 -16.10 33.24 13.23
N VAL A 108 -16.78 32.20 12.75
CA VAL A 108 -18.20 32.27 12.37
C VAL A 108 -19.10 32.59 13.55
N SER A 109 -18.78 32.10 14.76
CA SER A 109 -19.56 32.40 15.96
C SER A 109 -19.51 33.89 16.37
N LEU A 110 -18.47 34.62 15.96
CA LEU A 110 -18.22 36.00 16.37
C LEU A 110 -18.44 37.03 15.25
N ALA A 111 -18.19 36.65 13.99
CA ALA A 111 -18.24 37.56 12.84
C ALA A 111 -19.61 37.63 12.14
N GLY A 112 -20.59 36.78 12.52
CA GLY A 112 -21.92 36.75 11.90
C GLY A 112 -21.96 35.96 10.57
N GLU A 113 -23.07 36.08 9.81
CA GLU A 113 -23.28 35.28 8.59
C GLU A 113 -22.58 35.82 7.34
N ASP A 114 -22.22 37.11 7.31
CA ASP A 114 -21.72 37.80 6.10
C ASP A 114 -20.49 37.15 5.46
N LYS A 115 -19.62 36.50 6.26
CA LYS A 115 -18.41 35.82 5.78
C LYS A 115 -18.51 34.30 5.76
N ARG A 116 -19.61 33.74 6.26
CA ARG A 116 -19.78 32.29 6.43
C ARG A 116 -19.75 31.56 5.11
N GLU A 117 -20.54 32.00 4.13
CA GLU A 117 -20.68 31.32 2.84
C GLU A 117 -19.35 31.21 2.08
N PHE A 118 -18.51 32.24 2.16
CA PHE A 118 -17.20 32.25 1.52
C PHE A 118 -16.27 31.21 2.16
N MET A 119 -16.16 31.20 3.49
CA MET A 119 -15.30 30.26 4.20
C MET A 119 -15.80 28.81 4.10
N GLU A 120 -17.12 28.59 4.03
CA GLU A 120 -17.69 27.25 3.80
C GLU A 120 -17.28 26.69 2.44
N LYS A 121 -17.28 27.51 1.38
CA LYS A 121 -16.79 27.10 0.05
C LYS A 121 -15.32 26.69 0.10
N GLU A 122 -14.48 27.42 0.82
CA GLU A 122 -13.06 27.08 0.98
C GLU A 122 -12.84 25.75 1.71
N ILE A 123 -13.62 25.48 2.77
CA ILE A 123 -13.56 24.20 3.49
C ILE A 123 -14.01 23.05 2.58
N LEU A 124 -15.06 23.26 1.78
CA LEU A 124 -15.53 22.26 0.82
C LEU A 124 -14.45 21.93 -0.22
N GLU A 125 -13.74 22.92 -0.77
CA GLU A 125 -12.62 22.68 -1.70
C GLU A 125 -11.51 21.85 -1.06
N ILE A 126 -11.21 22.12 0.22
CA ILE A 126 -10.23 21.34 0.99
C ILE A 126 -10.73 19.89 1.19
N ASP A 127 -12.01 19.71 1.50
CA ASP A 127 -12.63 18.38 1.67
C ASP A 127 -12.60 17.55 0.38
N GLU A 128 -12.87 18.16 -0.77
CA GLU A 128 -12.78 17.50 -2.06
C GLU A 128 -11.35 17.00 -2.35
N ARG A 129 -10.33 17.82 -2.07
CA ARG A 129 -8.93 17.43 -2.27
C ARG A 129 -8.48 16.35 -1.28
N LYS A 130 -8.98 16.41 -0.03
CA LYS A 130 -8.69 15.43 1.02
C LYS A 130 -9.11 14.01 0.66
N THR A 131 -10.02 13.81 -0.30
CA THR A 131 -10.41 12.49 -0.83
C THR A 131 -9.22 11.66 -1.36
N ILE A 132 -8.09 12.29 -1.69
CA ILE A 132 -6.86 11.55 -2.04
C ILE A 132 -6.39 10.63 -0.90
N ILE A 133 -6.59 11.03 0.36
CA ILE A 133 -6.20 10.23 1.52
C ILE A 133 -6.90 8.86 1.49
N GLU A 134 -8.19 8.84 1.17
CA GLU A 134 -8.98 7.62 1.06
C GLU A 134 -8.51 6.73 -0.09
N LYS A 135 -8.19 7.33 -1.25
CA LYS A 135 -7.65 6.63 -2.42
C LYS A 135 -6.31 5.96 -2.11
N VAL A 136 -5.44 6.67 -1.38
CA VAL A 136 -4.14 6.16 -0.93
C VAL A 136 -4.31 4.99 0.03
N ASP A 137 -5.18 5.12 1.04
CA ASP A 137 -5.44 4.05 2.01
C ASP A 137 -5.97 2.79 1.31
N LYS A 138 -6.94 2.94 0.40
CA LYS A 138 -7.48 1.83 -0.38
C LYS A 138 -6.41 1.13 -1.20
N THR A 139 -5.58 1.90 -1.90
CA THR A 139 -4.52 1.34 -2.75
C THR A 139 -3.40 0.68 -1.93
N LEU A 140 -3.04 1.23 -0.78
CA LEU A 140 -2.08 0.60 0.13
C LEU A 140 -2.63 -0.71 0.71
N ALA A 141 -3.94 -0.79 0.97
CA ALA A 141 -4.59 -2.04 1.39
C ALA A 141 -4.52 -3.10 0.28
N GLU A 142 -4.86 -2.73 -0.96
CA GLU A 142 -4.75 -3.62 -2.13
C GLU A 142 -3.31 -4.10 -2.34
N LEU A 143 -2.31 -3.22 -2.24
CA LEU A 143 -0.89 -3.58 -2.34
C LEU A 143 -0.42 -4.48 -1.19
N THR A 144 -1.01 -4.33 -0.01
CA THR A 144 -0.71 -5.20 1.15
C THR A 144 -1.22 -6.62 0.91
N GLU A 145 -2.46 -6.77 0.47
CA GLU A 145 -3.00 -8.09 0.19
C GLU A 145 -2.31 -8.75 -1.01
N PHE A 146 -1.94 -7.95 -2.03
CA PHE A 146 -1.10 -8.43 -3.13
C PHE A 146 0.24 -8.96 -2.64
N ASN A 147 0.99 -8.20 -1.83
CA ASN A 147 2.30 -8.63 -1.33
C ASN A 147 2.18 -9.90 -0.46
N LYS A 148 1.14 -9.99 0.38
CA LYS A 148 0.85 -11.19 1.18
C LYS A 148 0.53 -12.41 0.32
N THR A 149 -0.26 -12.25 -0.74
CA THR A 149 -0.58 -13.32 -1.70
C THR A 149 0.68 -13.78 -2.44
N LEU A 150 1.52 -12.83 -2.85
CA LEU A 150 2.80 -13.11 -3.49
C LEU A 150 3.77 -13.88 -2.57
N HIS A 151 3.87 -13.52 -1.28
CA HIS A 151 4.67 -14.28 -0.32
C HIS A 151 4.20 -15.73 -0.21
N LYS A 152 2.90 -15.95 -0.02
CA LYS A 152 2.33 -17.30 0.04
C LYS A 152 2.61 -18.11 -1.23
N PHE A 153 2.49 -17.50 -2.40
CA PHE A 153 2.78 -18.14 -3.67
C PHE A 153 4.26 -18.54 -3.80
N VAL A 154 5.18 -17.65 -3.40
CA VAL A 154 6.61 -17.96 -3.44
C VAL A 154 7.00 -19.02 -2.41
N ASP A 155 6.42 -18.99 -1.22
CA ASP A 155 6.67 -19.96 -0.15
C ASP A 155 6.17 -21.36 -0.57
N THR A 156 4.95 -21.46 -1.11
CA THR A 156 4.41 -22.73 -1.62
C THR A 156 5.23 -23.31 -2.77
N LEU A 157 5.72 -22.47 -3.70
CA LEU A 157 6.66 -22.90 -4.74
C LEU A 157 8.00 -23.38 -4.16
N ALA A 158 8.51 -22.71 -3.12
CA ALA A 158 9.75 -23.10 -2.47
C ALA A 158 9.61 -24.47 -1.76
N GLU A 159 8.49 -24.70 -1.07
CA GLU A 159 8.17 -25.99 -0.44
C GLU A 159 8.05 -27.12 -1.48
N LEU A 160 7.32 -26.87 -2.58
CA LEU A 160 7.20 -27.83 -3.67
C LEU A 160 8.56 -28.18 -4.28
N ARG A 161 9.40 -27.16 -4.52
CA ARG A 161 10.76 -27.35 -5.05
C ARG A 161 11.65 -28.11 -4.06
N ALA A 162 11.56 -27.80 -2.77
CA ALA A 162 12.34 -28.45 -1.72
C ALA A 162 12.00 -29.94 -1.58
N TRP A 163 10.75 -30.33 -1.85
CA TRP A 163 10.35 -31.74 -1.95
C TRP A 163 10.76 -32.38 -3.28
N MET A 164 10.54 -31.69 -4.40
CA MET A 164 10.79 -32.22 -5.74
C MET A 164 12.26 -32.57 -5.97
N MET A 165 13.20 -31.74 -5.49
CA MET A 165 14.63 -31.96 -5.71
C MET A 165 15.12 -33.31 -5.14
N PRO A 166 14.93 -33.63 -3.84
CA PRO A 166 15.24 -34.95 -3.30
C PRO A 166 14.43 -36.09 -3.90
N ALA A 167 13.15 -35.86 -4.26
CA ALA A 167 12.32 -36.89 -4.88
C ALA A 167 12.86 -37.31 -6.26
N CYS A 168 13.33 -36.35 -7.07
CA CYS A 168 14.00 -36.61 -8.33
C CYS A 168 15.33 -37.35 -8.13
N GLU A 169 16.14 -36.94 -7.15
CA GLU A 169 17.38 -37.64 -6.80
C GLU A 169 17.13 -39.09 -6.38
N LYS A 170 16.11 -39.31 -5.54
CA LYS A 170 15.70 -40.65 -5.09
C LYS A 170 15.19 -41.50 -6.25
N LEU A 171 14.38 -40.94 -7.14
CA LEU A 171 13.91 -41.64 -8.34
C LEU A 171 15.08 -42.07 -9.22
N ASN A 172 16.00 -41.15 -9.51
CA ASN A 172 17.22 -41.43 -10.28
C ASN A 172 18.07 -42.54 -9.64
N PHE A 173 18.21 -42.51 -8.31
CA PHE A 173 18.91 -43.55 -7.57
C PHE A 173 18.23 -44.92 -7.69
N ILE A 174 16.91 -44.99 -7.54
CA ILE A 174 16.15 -46.25 -7.66
C ILE A 174 16.23 -46.84 -9.07
N THR A 175 16.18 -46.00 -10.11
CA THR A 175 16.20 -46.45 -11.50
C THR A 175 17.61 -46.72 -12.04
N GLY A 176 18.63 -46.06 -11.48
CA GLY A 176 20.01 -46.12 -11.96
C GLY A 176 20.93 -47.06 -11.17
N SER A 177 20.58 -47.42 -9.93
CA SER A 177 21.42 -48.28 -9.08
C SER A 177 20.96 -49.75 -9.09
N THR A 178 21.93 -50.66 -9.01
CA THR A 178 21.71 -52.08 -8.74
C THR A 178 21.77 -52.43 -7.25
N ASP A 179 22.00 -51.43 -6.39
CA ASP A 179 22.26 -51.61 -4.96
C ASP A 179 21.01 -52.03 -4.17
N LEU A 180 19.81 -51.80 -4.73
CA LEU A 180 18.53 -52.18 -4.14
C LEU A 180 18.03 -53.54 -4.67
N SER A 181 17.34 -54.30 -3.82
CA SER A 181 16.59 -55.49 -4.25
C SER A 181 15.45 -55.09 -5.21
N PRO A 182 15.05 -55.94 -6.17
CA PRO A 182 13.85 -55.71 -6.98
C PRO A 182 12.60 -55.41 -6.15
N GLU A 183 12.43 -56.07 -5.00
CA GLU A 183 11.28 -55.86 -4.11
C GLU A 183 11.32 -54.49 -3.44
N ASP A 184 12.50 -54.04 -3.01
CA ASP A 184 12.68 -52.73 -2.38
C ASP A 184 12.50 -51.60 -3.40
N ARG A 185 12.98 -51.77 -4.64
CA ARG A 185 12.73 -50.80 -5.72
C ARG A 185 11.24 -50.59 -5.96
N VAL A 186 10.44 -51.65 -5.98
CA VAL A 186 8.99 -51.56 -6.20
C VAL A 186 8.30 -50.81 -5.07
N LYS A 187 8.65 -51.08 -3.79
CA LYS A 187 8.10 -50.34 -2.65
C LYS A 187 8.43 -48.86 -2.72
N GLU A 188 9.70 -48.52 -2.94
CA GLU A 188 10.16 -47.14 -2.98
C GLU A 188 9.54 -46.34 -4.13
N ILE A 189 9.31 -46.97 -5.29
CA ILE A 189 8.58 -46.38 -6.41
C ILE A 189 7.11 -46.14 -6.04
N PHE A 190 6.46 -47.10 -5.40
CA PHE A 190 5.06 -46.98 -5.00
C PHE A 190 4.87 -45.86 -3.98
N ASP A 191 5.78 -45.73 -3.01
CA ASP A 191 5.77 -44.66 -2.02
C ASP A 191 5.98 -43.28 -2.67
N LEU A 192 6.91 -43.17 -3.63
CA LEU A 192 7.11 -41.94 -4.41
C LEU A 192 5.89 -41.59 -5.27
N GLN A 193 5.26 -42.58 -5.90
CA GLN A 193 4.05 -42.39 -6.68
C GLN A 193 2.88 -41.92 -5.80
N GLY A 194 2.76 -42.45 -4.58
CA GLY A 194 1.80 -41.96 -3.58
C GLY A 194 2.02 -40.46 -3.27
N GLN A 195 3.26 -40.07 -3.00
CA GLN A 195 3.60 -38.67 -2.71
C GLN A 195 3.34 -37.72 -3.88
N VAL A 196 3.53 -38.17 -5.13
CA VAL A 196 3.18 -37.43 -6.35
C VAL A 196 1.67 -37.24 -6.45
N ASN A 197 0.90 -38.31 -6.24
CA ASN A 197 -0.56 -38.27 -6.33
C ASN A 197 -1.20 -37.34 -5.28
N GLU A 198 -0.58 -37.19 -4.11
CA GLU A 198 -1.01 -36.24 -3.08
C GLU A 198 -0.75 -34.77 -3.46
N ARG A 199 0.34 -34.50 -4.20
CA ARG A 199 0.78 -33.13 -4.52
C ARG A 199 0.29 -32.61 -5.86
N LEU A 200 0.03 -33.50 -6.83
CA LEU A 200 -0.55 -33.15 -8.13
C LEU A 200 -1.80 -32.26 -8.03
N PRO A 201 -2.80 -32.54 -7.16
CA PRO A 201 -3.99 -31.67 -7.05
C PRO A 201 -3.69 -30.28 -6.46
N LEU A 202 -2.52 -30.06 -5.86
CA LEU A 202 -2.11 -28.74 -5.36
C LEU A 202 -1.58 -27.82 -6.46
N LEU A 203 -1.26 -28.35 -7.65
CA LEU A 203 -0.73 -27.56 -8.76
C LEU A 203 -1.81 -26.73 -9.47
N GLU A 204 -3.02 -27.26 -9.61
CA GLU A 204 -4.15 -26.54 -10.23
C GLU A 204 -4.53 -25.24 -9.49
N PRO A 205 -4.72 -25.21 -8.16
CA PRO A 205 -4.97 -23.96 -7.45
C PRO A 205 -3.77 -23.01 -7.50
N LEU A 206 -2.53 -23.54 -7.52
CA LEU A 206 -1.32 -22.73 -7.63
C LEU A 206 -1.20 -22.05 -9.00
N GLU A 207 -1.60 -22.74 -10.08
CA GLU A 207 -1.68 -22.16 -11.42
C GLU A 207 -2.75 -21.05 -11.48
N ALA A 208 -3.91 -21.26 -10.86
CA ALA A 208 -4.94 -20.23 -10.75
C ALA A 208 -4.45 -18.99 -9.97
N GLU A 209 -3.71 -19.18 -8.88
CA GLU A 209 -3.07 -18.09 -8.13
C GLU A 209 -2.02 -17.34 -8.95
N CYS A 210 -1.23 -18.06 -9.76
CA CYS A 210 -0.28 -17.47 -10.70
C CYS A 210 -0.99 -16.55 -11.70
N HIS A 211 -2.06 -17.02 -12.33
CA HIS A 211 -2.88 -16.22 -13.23
C HIS A 211 -3.47 -14.98 -12.54
N LEU A 212 -3.93 -15.10 -11.30
CA LEU A 212 -4.46 -13.97 -10.56
C LEU A 212 -3.39 -12.92 -10.23
N LEU A 213 -2.16 -13.35 -9.90
CA LEU A 213 -1.04 -12.46 -9.56
C LEU A 213 -0.45 -11.75 -10.79
N PHE A 214 -0.34 -12.44 -11.92
CA PHE A 214 0.37 -11.96 -13.11
C PHE A 214 -0.55 -11.47 -14.24
N ASP A 215 -1.74 -12.05 -14.43
CA ASP A 215 -2.67 -11.65 -15.51
C ASP A 215 -3.74 -10.65 -15.06
N GLY A 216 -3.79 -10.34 -13.76
CA GLY A 216 -4.72 -9.38 -13.17
C GLY A 216 -4.49 -7.95 -13.67
N LYS A 217 -5.15 -7.60 -14.79
CA LYS A 217 -5.37 -6.28 -15.43
C LYS A 217 -4.31 -5.21 -15.12
N GLU A 218 -3.49 -4.92 -16.12
CA GLU A 218 -2.71 -3.69 -16.21
C GLU A 218 -3.62 -2.45 -16.16
N ALA A 219 -3.76 -1.85 -14.97
CA ALA A 219 -4.41 -0.55 -14.79
C ALA A 219 -3.77 0.24 -13.64
N TRP A 220 -2.46 0.14 -13.47
CA TRP A 220 -1.69 0.96 -12.53
C TRP A 220 -0.67 1.79 -13.31
N HIS A 221 -0.63 3.09 -13.04
CA HIS A 221 -0.01 4.10 -13.89
C HIS A 221 1.40 3.74 -14.39
N GLN A 222 1.59 4.01 -15.68
CA GLN A 222 2.71 3.59 -16.50
C GLN A 222 4.08 3.85 -15.87
N GLY A 223 4.77 2.77 -15.54
CA GLY A 223 6.21 2.70 -15.40
C GLY A 223 6.65 1.33 -15.89
N LYS A 224 7.30 1.29 -17.06
CA LYS A 224 7.68 0.06 -17.79
C LYS A 224 8.10 -1.08 -16.85
N PRO A 225 7.58 -2.30 -17.00
CA PRO A 225 8.00 -3.42 -16.18
C PRO A 225 9.49 -3.68 -16.41
N ALA A 226 10.29 -3.63 -15.35
CA ALA A 226 11.62 -4.19 -15.36
C ALA A 226 11.49 -5.70 -15.56
N THR A 227 12.24 -6.23 -16.53
CA THR A 227 12.35 -7.65 -16.89
C THR A 227 12.33 -8.54 -15.65
N CYS A 228 11.25 -9.32 -15.51
CA CYS A 228 11.13 -10.32 -14.47
C CYS A 228 12.08 -11.48 -14.80
N LEU A 229 13.01 -11.78 -13.88
CA LEU A 229 13.97 -12.89 -13.94
C LEU A 229 13.36 -14.20 -13.40
N ILE A 230 12.03 -14.27 -13.27
CA ILE A 230 11.34 -15.49 -12.86
C ILE A 230 11.12 -16.32 -14.13
N PRO A 231 11.65 -17.57 -14.21
CA PRO A 231 11.43 -18.44 -15.36
C PRO A 231 9.93 -18.59 -15.59
N CYS A 232 9.49 -18.14 -16.76
CA CYS A 232 8.09 -18.17 -17.16
C CYS A 232 7.68 -19.64 -17.45
N GLN A 233 6.39 -19.94 -17.27
CA GLN A 233 5.67 -21.23 -17.40
C GLN A 233 6.15 -22.23 -18.47
N ALA A 234 6.88 -21.81 -19.50
CA ALA A 234 7.42 -22.66 -20.55
C ALA A 234 8.52 -23.64 -20.08
N ASP A 235 9.27 -23.30 -19.03
CA ASP A 235 10.40 -24.13 -18.57
C ASP A 235 9.96 -25.28 -17.64
N LEU A 236 8.87 -25.12 -16.87
CA LEU A 236 8.35 -26.19 -16.01
C LEU A 236 7.56 -27.26 -16.79
N VAL A 237 6.77 -26.86 -17.80
CA VAL A 237 5.94 -27.79 -18.58
C VAL A 237 6.76 -28.65 -19.56
N ARG A 238 7.96 -28.20 -19.95
CA ARG A 238 8.90 -29.06 -20.70
C ARG A 238 9.58 -30.12 -19.84
N ALA A 239 9.76 -29.86 -18.54
CA ALA A 239 10.35 -30.83 -17.63
C ALA A 239 9.40 -32.00 -17.30
N THR A 240 8.08 -31.77 -17.31
CA THR A 240 7.08 -32.82 -17.05
C THR A 240 6.70 -33.66 -18.26
N ASN A 241 7.05 -33.23 -19.49
CA ASN A 241 6.80 -33.98 -20.73
C ASN A 241 7.95 -34.88 -21.18
N VAL A 242 8.99 -35.06 -20.38
CA VAL A 242 10.02 -36.10 -20.60
C VAL A 242 9.75 -37.29 -19.68
N CYS A 243 8.63 -37.96 -19.92
CA CYS A 243 8.52 -39.38 -19.57
C CYS A 243 7.51 -40.10 -20.48
N PRO A 244 7.90 -40.45 -21.72
CA PRO A 244 7.44 -41.69 -22.32
C PRO A 244 8.48 -42.76 -22.01
N MET A 245 8.05 -43.83 -21.35
CA MET A 245 8.75 -45.11 -21.24
C MET A 245 9.05 -45.70 -22.64
N VAL A 246 10.04 -45.18 -23.39
CA VAL A 246 10.70 -45.88 -24.53
C VAL A 246 12.06 -45.24 -24.81
N GLY A 247 13.13 -46.06 -24.77
CA GLY A 247 14.28 -45.87 -25.67
C GLY A 247 15.51 -45.17 -25.10
N LEU A 248 16.56 -45.98 -24.90
CA LEU A 248 17.95 -45.58 -24.70
C LEU A 248 18.47 -44.53 -25.72
N ALA A 249 19.45 -43.76 -25.25
CA ALA A 249 20.40 -42.88 -25.95
C ALA A 249 20.05 -41.38 -26.01
N GLY A 250 20.80 -40.58 -25.24
CA GLY A 250 21.04 -39.16 -25.53
C GLY A 250 20.61 -38.14 -24.47
N VAL A 251 21.14 -38.22 -23.23
CA VAL A 251 21.04 -37.13 -22.25
C VAL A 251 22.43 -36.82 -21.68
N GLU A 252 23.36 -36.48 -22.57
CA GLU A 252 24.70 -36.04 -22.18
C GLU A 252 25.11 -34.85 -23.06
N ALA A 253 24.34 -33.75 -23.04
CA ALA A 253 24.69 -32.54 -23.79
C ALA A 253 24.02 -31.21 -23.34
N ALA A 254 23.34 -31.13 -22.19
CA ALA A 254 22.54 -29.92 -21.87
C ALA A 254 22.96 -29.14 -20.60
N PHE A 255 24.02 -29.52 -19.88
CA PHE A 255 24.38 -28.87 -18.62
C PHE A 255 25.80 -28.29 -18.52
N THR A 256 26.54 -28.17 -19.62
CA THR A 256 27.86 -27.52 -19.62
C THR A 256 27.94 -26.42 -20.67
N ARG A 257 27.40 -25.25 -20.35
CA ARG A 257 27.91 -23.95 -20.83
C ARG A 257 27.26 -22.79 -20.10
N ASP A 258 27.87 -22.40 -18.99
CA ASP A 258 27.72 -21.06 -18.42
C ASP A 258 29.13 -20.48 -18.25
N ALA A 259 29.57 -19.73 -19.26
CA ALA A 259 30.68 -18.78 -19.16
C ALA A 259 30.59 -17.80 -20.33
N SER A 260 30.04 -16.62 -20.04
CA SER A 260 30.39 -15.29 -20.57
C SER A 260 29.17 -14.46 -20.99
N CYS A 261 28.95 -13.40 -20.20
CA CYS A 261 28.13 -12.24 -20.55
C CYS A 261 28.69 -11.53 -21.79
N THR A 262 27.82 -11.07 -22.69
CA THR A 262 27.74 -9.68 -23.18
C THR A 262 26.45 -9.47 -23.98
N PRO A 263 25.90 -8.24 -24.02
CA PRO A 263 24.55 -7.97 -24.51
C PRO A 263 24.55 -7.60 -26.00
N HIS A 264 23.59 -8.10 -26.76
CA HIS A 264 23.21 -7.47 -28.03
C HIS A 264 21.68 -7.46 -28.20
N VAL A 265 21.18 -6.24 -28.32
CA VAL A 265 19.81 -5.87 -28.71
C VAL A 265 19.50 -6.46 -30.08
N THR A 266 18.32 -7.07 -30.25
CA THR A 266 17.46 -6.86 -31.43
C THR A 266 16.09 -7.51 -31.24
N THR A 267 15.07 -6.68 -31.49
CA THR A 267 13.67 -6.96 -31.78
C THR A 267 13.44 -8.21 -32.63
N ASN A 268 12.47 -9.06 -32.26
CA ASN A 268 11.34 -9.40 -33.13
C ASN A 268 10.25 -10.25 -32.46
N ALA A 269 9.04 -10.04 -32.97
CA ALA A 269 7.75 -10.57 -32.56
C ALA A 269 7.69 -12.09 -32.31
N CYS A 270 7.05 -12.49 -31.21
CA CYS A 270 6.46 -13.82 -31.09
C CYS A 270 4.96 -13.76 -31.36
N ARG A 271 4.58 -14.21 -32.56
CA ARG A 271 3.22 -14.68 -32.85
C ARG A 271 3.04 -16.04 -32.14
N CYS A 272 2.21 -16.11 -31.12
CA CYS A 272 1.70 -17.39 -30.62
C CYS A 272 0.39 -17.70 -31.35
N ALA A 273 0.49 -18.54 -32.39
CA ALA A 273 -0.65 -19.20 -32.99
C ALA A 273 -0.97 -20.45 -32.15
N SER A 274 -2.26 -20.62 -31.86
CA SER A 274 -2.86 -21.74 -31.14
C SER A 274 -2.41 -23.11 -31.69
N VAL A 275 -2.11 -24.04 -30.79
CA VAL A 275 -2.22 -25.48 -31.08
C VAL A 275 -3.11 -26.08 -30.01
N VAL A 276 -4.32 -26.39 -30.47
CA VAL A 276 -5.42 -27.05 -29.78
C VAL A 276 -5.19 -28.57 -29.82
N VAL A 277 -5.31 -29.19 -28.65
CA VAL A 277 -5.88 -30.53 -28.37
C VAL A 277 -5.73 -31.61 -29.44
N ALA A 278 -4.91 -32.63 -29.17
CA ALA A 278 -5.14 -34.00 -29.64
C ALA A 278 -4.37 -35.03 -28.81
N ALA A 279 -5.04 -35.65 -27.84
CA ALA A 279 -4.72 -37.01 -27.38
C ALA A 279 -5.93 -37.60 -26.62
N ARG A 280 -6.88 -38.17 -27.37
CA ARG A 280 -7.71 -39.27 -26.91
C ARG A 280 -7.26 -40.49 -27.70
N LEU A 281 -6.63 -41.44 -27.01
CA LEU A 281 -6.77 -42.90 -27.09
C LEU A 281 -5.71 -43.52 -26.19
#